data_AF-A0A292R1C6-F1
#
_entry.id   AF-A0A292R1C6-F1
#
_cell.length_a   1.000
_cell.length_b   1.000
_cell.length_c   1.000
_cell.angle_alpha   90.00
_cell.angle_beta   90.00
_cell.angle_gamma   90.00
#
_symmetry.space_group_name_H-M   'P 1'
#
loop_
_entity.id
_entity.type
_entity.pdbx_description
1 polymer ?
#
loop_
_entity_poly.entity_id
_entity_poly.type
_entity_poly.pdbx_seq_one_letter_code
_entity_poly.pdbx_strand_id
1 'polypeptide(L)'
;MNKRWYDIDPTVSRAVAELEKAEEYIQVRCADFIINKLKDIDFNIEMSLDDQYNYIMRRWYDKNIKVSHAMEYLKNCPTDIRKQLALEIIDFIKEYKDYAEKLK
;
A
#
# COMPACT_ATOMS: atom_id res chain seq x y z
N MET A 1 -12.99 -15.92 9.05
CA MET A 1 -11.89 -15.21 8.38
C MET A 1 -11.56 -14.01 9.25
N ASN A 2 -10.34 -13.91 9.78
CA ASN A 2 -9.96 -12.76 10.61
C ASN A 2 -9.84 -11.52 9.71
N LYS A 3 -10.51 -10.43 10.09
CA LYS A 3 -10.42 -9.15 9.39
C LYS A 3 -8.95 -8.68 9.41
N ARG A 4 -8.42 -8.27 8.26
CA ARG A 4 -7.09 -7.65 8.15
C ARG A 4 -7.17 -6.23 8.71
N TRP A 5 -6.01 -5.64 9.01
CA TRP A 5 -5.94 -4.27 9.57
C TRP A 5 -6.61 -3.23 8.65
N TYR A 6 -6.55 -3.42 7.33
CA TYR A 6 -7.16 -2.54 6.33
C TYR A 6 -8.66 -2.81 6.13
N ASP A 7 -9.21 -3.92 6.64
CA ASP A 7 -10.64 -4.24 6.53
C ASP A 7 -11.50 -3.50 7.58
N ILE A 8 -10.87 -2.71 8.44
CA ILE A 8 -11.53 -1.95 9.50
C ILE A 8 -12.23 -0.70 8.92
N ASP A 9 -11.53 0.04 8.06
CA ASP A 9 -12.09 1.22 7.38
C ASP A 9 -12.43 0.87 5.92
N PRO A 10 -13.66 1.14 5.45
CA PRO A 10 -14.11 0.74 4.12
C PRO A 10 -13.35 1.45 2.98
N THR A 11 -12.87 2.68 3.20
CA THR A 11 -12.08 3.42 2.22
C THR A 11 -10.70 2.79 2.07
N VAL A 12 -10.05 2.46 3.19
CA VAL A 12 -8.75 1.77 3.18
C VAL A 12 -8.87 0.38 2.58
N SER A 13 -9.90 -0.39 2.95
CA SER A 13 -10.17 -1.72 2.39
C SER A 13 -10.33 -1.67 0.87
N ARG A 14 -11.11 -0.69 0.37
CA ARG A 14 -11.27 -0.47 -1.07
C ARG A 14 -9.95 -0.15 -1.76
N ALA A 15 -9.14 0.76 -1.20
CA ALA A 15 -7.85 1.13 -1.78
C ALA A 15 -6.91 -0.08 -1.90
N VAL A 16 -6.83 -0.91 -0.85
CA VAL A 16 -6.01 -2.13 -0.84
C VAL A 16 -6.55 -3.16 -1.84
N ALA A 17 -7.87 -3.30 -1.98
CA ALA A 17 -8.47 -4.21 -2.95
C ALA A 17 -8.23 -3.77 -4.41
N GLU A 18 -8.23 -2.45 -4.70
CA GLU A 18 -7.85 -1.93 -6.01
C GLU A 18 -6.37 -2.17 -6.31
N LEU A 19 -5.51 -2.00 -5.30
CA LEU A 19 -4.08 -2.28 -5.41
C LEU A 19 -3.81 -3.76 -5.67
N GLU A 20 -4.45 -4.67 -4.92
CA GLU A 20 -4.30 -6.12 -5.09
C GLU A 20 -4.68 -6.60 -6.50
N LYS A 21 -5.72 -6.00 -7.10
CA LYS A 21 -6.19 -6.32 -8.45
C LYS A 21 -5.39 -5.66 -9.56
N ALA A 22 -4.55 -4.67 -9.25
CA ALA A 22 -3.75 -3.99 -10.26
C ALA A 22 -2.64 -4.89 -10.80
N GLU A 23 -2.18 -4.65 -12.04
CA GLU A 23 -1.02 -5.34 -12.60
C GLU A 23 0.23 -5.09 -11.74
N GLU A 24 1.14 -6.07 -11.68
CA GLU A 24 2.31 -6.03 -10.76
C GLU A 24 3.15 -4.76 -10.90
N TYR A 25 3.33 -4.27 -12.14
CA TYR A 25 4.07 -3.02 -12.36
C TYR A 25 3.34 -1.80 -11.77
N ILE A 26 2.01 -1.75 -11.83
CA ILE A 26 1.21 -0.69 -11.21
C ILE A 26 1.30 -0.77 -9.69
N GLN A 27 1.28 -1.99 -9.12
CA GLN A 27 1.46 -2.18 -7.69
C GLN A 27 2.78 -1.59 -7.20
N VAL A 28 3.88 -1.85 -7.92
CA VAL A 28 5.20 -1.31 -7.63
C VAL A 28 5.22 0.22 -7.73
N ARG A 29 4.58 0.81 -8.75
CA ARG A 29 4.49 2.27 -8.91
C ARG A 29 3.65 2.93 -7.82
N CYS A 30 2.57 2.29 -7.41
CA CYS A 30 1.76 2.75 -6.29
C CYS A 30 2.53 2.63 -4.96
N ALA A 31 3.35 1.59 -4.80
CA ALA A 31 4.21 1.44 -3.62
C ALA A 31 5.22 2.59 -3.51
N ASP A 32 5.86 2.98 -4.63
CA ASP A 32 6.73 4.16 -4.68
C ASP A 32 5.98 5.44 -4.30
N PHE A 33 4.74 5.59 -4.76
CA PHE A 33 3.89 6.74 -4.42
C PHE A 33 3.61 6.81 -2.89
N ILE A 34 3.20 5.69 -2.29
CA ILE A 34 2.91 5.59 -0.85
C ILE A 34 4.16 5.92 -0.02
N ILE A 35 5.29 5.30 -0.34
CA ILE A 35 6.55 5.52 0.38
C ILE A 35 6.97 6.99 0.26
N ASN A 36 6.90 7.59 -0.93
CA ASN A 36 7.28 9.00 -1.10
C ASN A 36 6.37 9.97 -0.32
N LYS A 37 5.09 9.64 -0.13
CA LYS A 37 4.16 10.45 0.68
C LYS A 37 4.43 10.36 2.17
N LEU A 38 4.98 9.25 2.64
CA LEU A 38 5.06 8.91 4.06
C LEU A 38 6.49 8.92 4.63
N LYS A 39 7.53 8.86 3.78
CA LYS A 39 8.95 8.77 4.20
C LYS A 39 9.44 9.93 5.06
N ASP A 40 8.88 11.12 4.86
CA ASP A 40 9.32 12.35 5.55
C ASP A 40 8.55 12.59 6.86
N ILE A 41 7.60 11.71 7.18
CA ILE A 41 6.82 11.80 8.40
C ILE A 41 7.40 10.79 9.40
N ASP A 42 7.88 11.31 10.52
CA ASP A 42 8.42 10.48 11.59
C ASP A 42 7.27 9.76 12.31
N PHE A 43 7.03 8.51 11.91
CA PHE A 43 6.01 7.68 12.51
C PHE A 43 6.54 6.78 13.64
N ASN A 44 7.78 6.98 14.13
CA ASN A 44 8.45 6.05 15.06
C ASN A 44 8.24 4.59 14.62
N ILE A 45 8.51 4.30 13.33
CA ILE A 45 8.36 2.95 12.80
C ILE A 45 9.52 2.11 13.35
N GLU A 46 9.35 1.55 14.54
CA GLU A 46 10.19 0.47 15.03
C GLU A 46 9.86 -0.80 14.24
N MET A 47 10.30 -0.85 12.98
CA MET A 47 10.35 -2.09 12.22
C MET A 47 11.53 -2.90 12.76
N SER A 48 11.26 -3.89 13.62
CA SER A 48 12.32 -4.78 14.05
C SER A 48 12.93 -5.49 12.83
N LEU A 49 14.24 -5.75 12.85
CA LEU A 49 14.90 -6.52 11.80
C LEU A 49 14.27 -7.93 11.67
N ASP A 50 13.75 -8.48 12.77
CA ASP A 50 13.02 -9.74 12.77
C ASP A 50 11.66 -9.63 12.08
N ASP A 51 10.95 -8.51 12.20
CA ASP A 51 9.75 -8.29 11.41
C ASP A 51 10.12 -8.34 9.92
N GLN A 52 11.15 -7.58 9.51
CA GLN A 52 11.63 -7.52 8.11
C GLN A 52 11.95 -8.91 7.52
N TYR A 53 12.53 -9.82 8.31
CA TYR A 53 12.88 -11.18 7.87
C TYR A 53 11.72 -12.19 7.96
N ASN A 54 10.75 -12.01 8.85
CA ASN A 54 9.63 -12.95 9.06
C ASN A 54 8.43 -12.73 8.10
N TYR A 55 8.49 -11.76 7.18
CA TYR A 55 7.47 -11.51 6.15
C TYR A 55 7.37 -12.59 5.05
N ILE A 56 7.91 -13.80 5.26
CA ILE A 56 7.92 -14.85 4.24
C ILE A 56 6.48 -15.28 3.89
N MET A 57 5.94 -14.66 2.82
CA MET A 57 4.88 -15.15 1.91
C MET A 57 3.50 -15.45 2.50
N ARG A 58 3.00 -14.71 3.51
CA ARG A 58 1.64 -14.93 4.05
C ARG A 58 0.55 -14.03 3.47
N ARG A 59 0.91 -12.87 2.92
CA ARG A 59 -0.04 -11.90 2.34
C ARG A 59 0.27 -11.69 0.86
N TRP A 60 -0.73 -11.29 0.08
CA TRP A 60 -0.56 -11.09 -1.37
C TRP A 60 0.57 -10.09 -1.68
N TYR A 61 0.69 -9.04 -0.87
CA TYR A 61 1.69 -7.99 -1.03
C TYR A 61 3.09 -8.35 -0.49
N ASP A 62 3.22 -9.45 0.25
CA ASP A 62 4.52 -9.91 0.76
C ASP A 62 5.37 -10.55 -0.37
N LYS A 63 4.77 -10.80 -1.55
CA LYS A 63 5.48 -11.30 -2.74
C LYS A 63 6.46 -10.28 -3.34
N ASN A 64 6.29 -8.99 -3.04
CA ASN A 64 7.18 -7.93 -3.50
C ASN A 64 7.60 -7.07 -2.31
N ILE A 65 8.91 -7.05 -2.02
CA ILE A 65 9.47 -6.36 -0.85
C ILE A 65 9.09 -4.87 -0.80
N LYS A 66 9.01 -4.20 -1.96
CA LYS A 66 8.63 -2.79 -2.01
C LYS A 66 7.15 -2.57 -1.69
N VAL A 67 6.28 -3.42 -2.24
CA VAL A 67 4.83 -3.35 -1.95
C VAL A 67 4.57 -3.67 -0.48
N SER A 68 5.24 -4.69 0.07
CA SER A 68 5.16 -5.00 1.50
C SER A 68 5.62 -3.82 2.37
N HIS A 69 6.74 -3.20 2.02
CA HIS A 69 7.25 -2.02 2.72
C HIS A 69 6.25 -0.86 2.70
N ALA A 70 5.70 -0.53 1.52
CA ALA A 70 4.66 0.50 1.39
C ALA A 70 3.42 0.20 2.24
N MET A 71 3.01 -1.08 2.33
CA MET A 71 1.88 -1.50 3.16
C MET A 71 2.16 -1.34 4.66
N GLU A 72 3.39 -1.55 5.12
CA GLU A 72 3.75 -1.28 6.52
C GLU A 72 3.81 0.23 6.82
N TYR A 73 4.28 1.07 5.89
CA TYR A 73 4.13 2.53 6.01
C TYR A 73 2.65 2.94 6.14
N LEU A 74 1.80 2.43 5.25
CA LEU A 74 0.37 2.73 5.27
C LEU A 74 -0.32 2.22 6.55
N LYS A 75 0.09 1.06 7.06
CA LYS A 75 -0.43 0.47 8.30
C LYS A 75 -0.03 1.26 9.55
N ASN A 76 1.15 1.87 9.57
CA ASN A 76 1.66 2.58 10.75
C ASN A 76 1.38 4.09 10.75
N CYS A 77 1.04 4.69 9.60
CA CYS A 77 0.67 6.11 9.57
C CYS A 77 -0.65 6.40 10.35
N PRO A 78 -0.83 7.61 10.91
CA PRO A 78 -2.03 8.05 11.60
C PRO A 78 -3.31 7.78 10.81
N THR A 79 -4.41 7.46 11.50
CA THR A 79 -5.66 7.00 10.86
C THR A 79 -6.26 8.03 9.90
N ASP A 80 -6.18 9.31 10.24
CA ASP A 80 -6.62 10.44 9.42
C ASP A 80 -5.80 10.55 8.13
N ILE A 81 -4.47 10.51 8.24
CA ILE A 81 -3.55 10.50 7.08
C ILE A 81 -3.80 9.27 6.22
N ARG A 82 -3.97 8.10 6.84
CA ARG A 82 -4.19 6.82 6.16
C ARG A 82 -5.45 6.84 5.31
N LYS A 83 -6.54 7.39 5.84
CA LYS A 83 -7.81 7.47 5.13
C LYS A 83 -7.74 8.44 3.95
N GLN A 84 -7.09 9.59 4.14
CA GLN A 84 -6.85 10.53 3.05
C GLN A 84 -5.98 9.90 1.95
N LEU A 85 -4.87 9.26 2.33
CA LEU A 85 -3.97 8.60 1.39
C LEU A 85 -4.65 7.42 0.67
N ALA A 86 -5.60 6.73 1.32
CA ALA A 86 -6.37 5.67 0.66
C ALA A 86 -7.20 6.19 -0.53
N LEU A 87 -7.76 7.41 -0.43
CA LEU A 87 -8.43 8.04 -1.57
C LEU A 87 -7.43 8.36 -2.69
N GLU A 88 -6.28 8.94 -2.32
CA GLU A 88 -5.21 9.26 -3.29
C GLU A 88 -4.66 8.00 -3.98
N ILE A 89 -4.57 6.86 -3.28
CA ILE A 89 -4.17 5.57 -3.86
C ILE A 89 -5.17 5.11 -4.93
N ILE A 90 -6.48 5.22 -4.65
CA ILE A 90 -7.53 4.85 -5.60
C ILE A 90 -7.42 5.70 -6.86
N ASP A 91 -7.27 7.02 -6.69
CA ASP A 91 -7.13 7.95 -7.80
C ASP A 91 -5.84 7.69 -8.60
N PHE A 92 -4.71 7.50 -7.92
CA PHE A 92 -3.44 7.16 -8.55
C PHE A 92 -3.52 5.90 -9.41
N ILE A 93 -4.09 4.81 -8.87
CA ILE A 93 -4.22 3.54 -9.61
C ILE A 93 -5.09 3.73 -10.85
N LYS A 94 -6.20 4.46 -10.73
CA LYS A 94 -7.10 4.75 -11.85
C LYS A 94 -6.40 5.55 -12.94
N GLU A 95 -5.78 6.68 -12.58
CA GLU A 95 -5.08 7.53 -13.54
C GLU A 95 -3.92 6.80 -14.22
N TYR A 96 -3.19 5.97 -13.49
CA TYR A 96 -2.05 5.24 -14.04
C TYR A 96 -2.48 4.11 -14.99
N LYS A 97 -3.62 3.44 -14.71
CA LYS A 97 -4.24 2.48 -15.64
C LYS A 97 -4.65 3.18 -16.93
N ASP A 98 -5.40 4.28 -16.82
CA ASP A 98 -5.84 5.06 -17.98
C ASP A 98 -4.67 5.59 -18.82
N TYR A 99 -3.56 5.98 -18.18
CA TYR A 99 -2.34 6.37 -18.86
C TYR A 99 -1.67 5.19 -19.58
N ALA A 100 -1.52 4.04 -18.90
CA ALA A 100 -0.87 2.87 -19.47
C ALA A 100 -1.64 2.27 -20.65
N GLU A 101 -2.97 2.32 -20.63
CA GLU A 101 -3.82 1.89 -21.75
C GLU A 101 -3.63 2.75 -23.01
N LYS A 102 -3.41 4.06 -22.85
CA LYS A 102 -3.17 4.98 -23.99
C LYS A 102 -1.81 4.80 -24.67
N LEU A 103 -0.87 4.13 -24.02
CA LEU A 103 0.46 3.85 -24.56
C LEU A 103 0.55 2.50 -25.30
N LYS A 104 -0.48 1.66 -25.19
CA LYS A 104 -0.61 0.40 -25.91
C LYS A 104 -1.20 0.65 -27.30
#